data_AF-A0A7X2KZP9-F1
#
_entry.id   AF-A0A7X2KZP9-F1
#
_cell.length_a   1.000
_cell.length_b   1.000
_cell.length_c   1.000
_cell.angle_alpha   90.00
_cell.angle_beta   90.00
_cell.angle_gamma   90.00
#
_symmetry.space_group_name_H-M   'P 1'
#
loop_
_entity.id
_entity.type
_entity.pdbx_description
1 polymer ?
#
loop_
_entity_poly.entity_id
_entity_poly.type
_entity_poly.pdbx_seq_one_letter_code
_entity_poly.pdbx_strand_id
1 'polypeptide(L)' 'MSDVQPVLTQDGTILAPVKILDKWYFNGNEILLTFPECSYSEQIYSGLVFGAYFISLFALMFCFKAVYKFIQGLNVNGG' A
#
# COMPACT_ATOMS: atom_id res chain seq x y z
N MET A 1 19.84 10.12 6.04
CA MET A 1 18.78 11.07 6.44
C MET A 1 19.05 12.36 5.68
N SER A 2 18.18 12.74 4.74
CA SER A 2 18.23 14.06 4.10
C SER A 2 16.91 14.75 4.40
N ASP A 3 16.92 15.53 5.48
CA ASP A 3 15.80 16.38 5.90
C ASP A 3 16.18 17.82 5.54
N VAL A 4 15.93 18.22 4.29
CA VAL A 4 15.99 19.64 3.93
C VAL A 4 14.65 20.22 4.32
N GLN A 5 14.57 20.67 5.57
CA GLN A 5 13.39 21.28 6.15
C GLN A 5 13.00 22.52 5.33
N PRO A 6 11.73 22.69 4.92
CA PRO A 6 11.31 23.86 4.15
C PRO A 6 11.53 25.11 5.00
N VAL A 7 12.49 25.95 4.60
CA VAL A 7 12.84 27.16 5.34
C VAL A 7 11.91 28.29 4.86
N LEU A 8 11.23 28.93 5.80
CA LEU A 8 10.57 30.21 5.55
C LEU A 8 11.66 31.28 5.34
N THR A 9 11.76 31.81 4.12
CA THR A 9 12.62 32.97 3.84
C THR A 9 12.05 34.20 4.53
N GLN A 10 12.90 35.17 4.87
CA GLN A 10 12.52 36.44 5.53
C GLN A 10 11.47 37.25 4.73
N ASP A 11 11.30 36.94 3.43
CA ASP A 11 10.30 37.50 2.52
C ASP A 11 8.93 36.79 2.56
N GLY A 12 8.73 35.84 3.49
CA GLY A 12 7.45 35.14 3.68
C GLY A 12 7.15 34.06 2.64
N THR A 13 8.12 33.71 1.79
CA THR A 13 7.96 32.67 0.76
C THR A 13 8.42 31.31 1.29
N ILE A 14 7.63 30.27 1.04
CA ILE A 14 7.99 28.89 1.38
C ILE A 14 8.95 28.38 0.30
N LEU A 15 10.21 28.15 0.68
CA LEU A 15 11.17 27.47 -0.20
C LEU A 15 10.82 25.98 -0.20
N ALA A 16 10.11 25.56 -1.24
CA ALA A 16 9.85 24.16 -1.53
C ALA A 16 10.67 23.73 -2.75
N PRO A 17 11.20 22.49 -2.77
CA PRO A 17 11.85 21.98 -3.97
C PRO A 17 10.83 21.87 -5.11
N VAL A 18 11.23 22.29 -6.31
CA VAL A 18 10.40 22.29 -7.52
C VAL A 18 10.82 21.13 -8.41
N LYS A 19 9.87 20.29 -8.83
CA LYS A 19 10.13 19.24 -9.82
C LYS A 19 10.15 19.88 -11.22
N ILE A 20 11.29 19.82 -11.89
CA ILE A 20 11.45 20.27 -13.28
C ILE A 20 11.83 19.03 -14.11
N LEU A 21 10.95 18.65 -15.05
CA LEU A 21 10.97 17.34 -15.70
C LEU A 21 10.98 16.19 -14.68
N ASP A 22 12.12 15.54 -14.47
CA ASP A 22 12.28 14.40 -13.58
C ASP A 22 13.26 14.63 -12.42
N LYS A 23 13.84 15.82 -12.38
CA LYS A 23 14.82 16.22 -11.38
C LYS A 23 14.19 17.24 -10.45
N TRP A 24 14.51 17.12 -9.17
CA TRP A 24 14.07 18.07 -8.18
C TRP A 24 15.15 19.12 -7.98
N TYR A 25 14.72 20.38 -7.89
CA TYR A 25 15.62 21.51 -7.73
C TYR A 25 15.23 22.32 -6.50
N PHE A 26 16.21 22.71 -5.70
CA PHE A 26 16.05 23.62 -4.57
C PHE A 26 17.00 24.81 -4.74
N ASN A 27 16.44 26.03 -4.83
CA ASN A 27 17.21 27.26 -5.09
C ASN A 27 18.19 27.17 -6.29
N GLY A 28 17.76 26.50 -7.37
CA GLY A 28 18.57 26.32 -8.57
C GLY A 28 19.59 25.18 -8.53
N ASN A 29 19.74 24.49 -7.39
CA ASN A 29 20.60 23.31 -7.27
C ASN A 29 19.78 22.03 -7.40
N GLU A 30 20.28 21.06 -8.18
CA GLU A 30 19.68 19.73 -8.29
C GLU A 30 19.82 18.99 -6.95
N ILE A 31 18.71 18.49 -6.41
CA ILE A 31 18.69 17.67 -5.20
C ILE A 31 18.53 16.19 -5.59
N LEU A 32 19.39 15.34 -5.03
CA LEU A 32 19.28 13.89 -5.14
C LEU A 32 18.20 13.39 -4.19
N LEU A 33 17.16 12.76 -4.74
CA LEU A 33 16.15 12.11 -3.91
C LEU A 33 16.78 10.90 -3.22
N THR A 34 16.69 10.89 -1.89
CA THR A 34 17.13 9.76 -1.08
C THR A 34 16.06 8.67 -0.98
N PHE A 35 14.82 9.00 -1.38
CA PHE A 35 13.70 8.05 -1.40
C PHE A 35 13.60 7.38 -2.77
N PRO A 36 13.38 6.06 -2.82
CA PRO A 36 13.16 5.34 -4.06
C PRO A 36 11.87 5.84 -4.74
N GLU A 37 11.81 5.68 -6.06
CA GLU A 37 10.59 6.04 -6.79
C GLU A 37 9.41 5.19 -6.30
N CYS A 38 8.29 5.85 -6.00
CA CYS A 38 7.05 5.17 -5.67
C CYS A 38 6.54 4.43 -6.91
N SER A 39 6.89 3.14 -7.03
CA SER A 39 6.35 2.29 -8.07
C SER A 39 4.94 1.83 -7.71
N TYR A 40 3.95 2.28 -8.48
CA TYR A 40 2.55 1.86 -8.32
C TYR A 40 2.38 0.34 -8.38
N SER A 41 3.21 -0.37 -9.14
CA SER A 41 3.13 -1.83 -9.26
C SER A 41 3.51 -2.54 -7.96
N GLU A 42 4.51 -2.03 -7.24
CA GLU A 42 4.92 -2.62 -5.96
C GLU A 42 3.87 -2.40 -4.87
N GLN A 43 3.22 -1.24 -4.87
CA GLN A 43 2.15 -0.94 -3.93
C GLN A 43 0.93 -1.86 -4.15
N ILE A 44 0.55 -2.11 -5.41
CA ILE A 44 -0.53 -3.04 -5.74
C ILE A 44 -0.15 -4.48 -5.39
N TYR A 45 1.07 -4.91 -5.72
CA TYR A 45 1.53 -6.27 -5.41
C TYR A 45 1.51 -6.53 -3.90
N SER A 46 2.02 -5.59 -3.12
CA SER A 46 2.00 -5.65 -1.66
C SER A 46 0.57 -5.77 -1.13
N GLY A 47 -0.34 -4.91 -1.63
CA GLY A 47 -1.76 -4.96 -1.25
C GLY A 47 -2.43 -6.30 -1.58
N LEU A 48 -2.10 -6.89 -2.74
CA LEU A 48 -2.62 -8.18 -3.15
C LEU A 48 -2.15 -9.30 -2.23
N VAL A 49 -0.86 -9.33 -1.89
CA VAL A 49 -0.29 -10.35 -0.99
C VAL A 49 -0.97 -10.30 0.38
N PHE A 50 -1.10 -9.11 0.98
CA PHE A 50 -1.78 -8.97 2.27
C PHE A 50 -3.27 -9.33 2.16
N GLY A 51 -3.96 -8.85 1.11
CA GLY A 51 -5.37 -9.17 0.88
C GLY A 51 -5.63 -10.67 0.70
N ALA A 52 -4.74 -11.38 0.02
CA ALA A 52 -4.84 -12.83 -0.21
C ALA A 52 -4.83 -13.62 1.11
N TYR A 53 -3.99 -13.24 2.07
CA TYR A 53 -3.98 -13.88 3.39
C TYR A 53 -5.33 -13.75 4.10
N PHE A 54 -5.92 -12.55 4.12
CA PHE A 54 -7.23 -12.35 4.73
C PHE A 54 -8.32 -13.17 4.03
N ILE A 55 -8.38 -13.12 2.70
CA ILE A 55 -9.37 -13.88 1.91
C ILE A 55 -9.23 -15.38 2.18
N SER A 56 -8.00 -15.90 2.26
CA SER A 56 -7.75 -17.32 2.52
C SER A 56 -8.34 -17.79 3.86
N LEU A 57 -8.25 -16.97 4.92
CA LEU A 57 -8.82 -17.28 6.23
C LEU A 57 -10.35 -17.34 6.19
N PHE A 58 -10.99 -16.38 5.52
CA PHE A 58 -12.45 -16.39 5.35
C PHE A 58 -12.92 -17.57 4.50
N ALA A 59 -12.20 -17.90 3.43
CA ALA A 59 -12.48 -19.06 2.59
C ALA A 59 -12.41 -20.36 3.40
N LEU A 60 -11.38 -20.52 4.23
CA LEU A 60 -11.20 -21.68 5.10
C LEU A 60 -12.39 -21.85 6.06
N MET A 61 -12.80 -20.78 6.74
CA MET A 61 -13.98 -20.79 7.63
C MET A 61 -15.26 -21.17 6.88
N PHE A 62 -15.44 -20.64 5.67
CA PHE A 62 -16.59 -20.94 4.84
C PHE A 62 -16.60 -22.41 4.40
N CYS A 63 -15.45 -22.96 4.00
CA CYS A 63 -15.32 -24.37 3.66
C CYS A 63 -15.71 -25.29 4.82
N PHE A 64 -15.22 -25.05 6.03
CA PHE A 64 -15.62 -25.84 7.20
C PHE A 64 -17.12 -25.75 7.48
N LYS A 65 -17.70 -24.55 7.38
CA LYS A 65 -19.13 -24.34 7.56
C LYS A 65 -19.96 -25.07 6.49
N ALA A 66 -19.51 -25.05 5.24
CA ALA A 66 -20.17 -25.72 4.13
C ALA A 66 -20.15 -27.24 4.31
N VAL A 67 -19.00 -27.82 4.67
CA VAL A 67 -18.86 -29.25 4.94
C VAL A 67 -19.74 -29.68 6.12
N TYR A 68 -19.75 -28.92 7.22
CA TYR A 68 -20.60 -29.20 8.36
C TYR A 68 -22.09 -29.24 7.98
N LYS A 69 -22.56 -28.22 7.25
CA LYS A 69 -23.95 -28.16 6.77
C LYS A 69 -24.28 -29.30 5.81
N PHE A 70 -23.34 -29.68 4.95
CA PHE A 70 -23.52 -30.78 4.01
C PHE A 70 -23.70 -32.11 4.74
N ILE A 71 -22.84 -32.42 5.73
CA ILE A 71 -22.94 -33.64 6.54
C ILE A 71 -24.26 -33.67 7.34
N GLN A 72 -24.67 -32.54 7.93
CA GLN A 72 -25.97 -32.47 8.60
C GLN A 72 -27.15 -32.69 7.64
N GLY A 73 -27.10 -32.10 6.45
CA GLY A 73 -28.14 -32.29 5.44
C GLY A 73 -28.25 -33.73 4.94
N LEU A 74 -27.14 -34.47 4.92
CA LEU A 74 -27.12 -35.90 4.60
C LEU A 74 -27.68 -36.77 5.75
N ASN A 75 -27.38 -36.42 7.00
CA ASN A 75 -27.87 -37.15 8.18
C ASN A 75 -29.41 -37.01 8.34
N VAL A 76 -29.98 -35.86 7.98
CA VAL A 76 -31.43 -35.60 8.10
C VAL A 76 -32.26 -36.30 7.01
N ASN A 77 -31.68 -36.59 5.83
CA ASN A 77 -32.39 -37.28 4.74
C ASN A 77 -32.21 -38.82 4.74
N GLY A 78 -31.41 -39.36 5.66
CA GLY A 78 -31.10 -40.80 5.76
C GLY A 78 -31.83 -41.54 6.88
N GLY A 79 -32.79 -40.90 7.56
CA GLY A 79 -33.63 -41.47 8.61
C GLY A 79 -35.09 -41.58 8.18
#